data_AF-A0A9D9LQ11-F1
#
_entry.id   AF-A0A9D9LQ11-F1
#
_cell.length_a   1.000
_cell.length_b   1.000
_cell.length_c   1.000
_cell.angle_alpha   90.00
_cell.angle_beta   90.00
_cell.angle_gamma   90.00
#
_symmetry.space_group_name_H-M   'P 1'
#
loop_
_entity.id
_entity.type
_entity.pdbx_description
1 polymer ?
#
loop_
_entity_poly.entity_id
_entity_poly.type
_entity_poly.pdbx_seq_one_letter_code
_entity_poly.pdbx_strand_id
1 'polypeptide(L)'
;MKRFFTFLAVALMSVTLTGCYDDSDLWGEIDNLKDQVQANSEDIATLSSLIDALNKGKVITGTEQTENGYKLMFSDGSSLEIKNGANGADGADGDSFFVSI
;
A
#
# COMPACT_ATOMS: atom_id res chain seq x y z
N MET A 1 -34.20 -69.27 12.40
CA MET A 1 -33.95 -68.74 11.05
C MET A 1 -34.47 -67.32 10.84
N LYS A 2 -35.73 -66.99 11.16
CA LYS A 2 -36.30 -65.64 10.92
C LYS A 2 -35.52 -64.47 11.53
N ARG A 3 -35.02 -64.59 12.77
CA ARG A 3 -34.26 -63.52 13.45
C ARG A 3 -32.89 -63.25 12.83
N PHE A 4 -32.25 -64.28 12.27
CA PHE A 4 -30.94 -64.15 11.61
C PHE A 4 -31.05 -63.36 10.31
N PHE A 5 -32.11 -63.61 9.53
CA PHE A 5 -32.44 -62.80 8.35
C PHE A 5 -32.75 -61.35 8.69
N THR A 6 -33.40 -61.09 9.83
CA THR A 6 -33.63 -59.73 10.31
C THR A 6 -32.32 -59.00 10.65
N PHE A 7 -31.39 -59.66 11.35
CA PHE A 7 -30.08 -59.06 11.65
C PHE A 7 -29.24 -58.81 10.38
N LEU A 8 -29.26 -59.75 9.43
CA LEU A 8 -28.58 -59.60 8.15
C LEU A 8 -29.16 -58.43 7.33
N ALA A 9 -30.49 -58.27 7.34
CA ALA A 9 -31.16 -57.16 6.65
C ALA A 9 -30.82 -55.80 7.26
N VAL A 10 -30.77 -55.70 8.60
CA VAL A 10 -30.39 -54.45 9.29
C VAL A 10 -28.92 -54.10 9.05
N ALA A 11 -28.03 -55.10 9.04
CA ALA A 11 -26.61 -54.89 8.74
C ALA A 11 -26.38 -54.43 7.28
N LEU A 12 -27.10 -55.01 6.32
CA LEU A 12 -27.07 -54.56 4.92
C LEU A 12 -27.63 -53.13 4.75
N MET A 13 -28.70 -52.77 5.47
CA MET A 13 -29.22 -51.39 5.47
C MET A 13 -28.23 -50.39 6.08
N SER A 14 -27.48 -50.77 7.12
CA SER A 14 -26.46 -49.88 7.71
C SER A 14 -25.29 -49.59 6.77
N VAL A 15 -24.96 -50.51 5.86
CA VAL A 15 -23.91 -50.30 4.83
C VAL A 15 -24.37 -49.33 3.72
N THR A 16 -25.68 -49.18 3.50
CA THR A 16 -26.23 -48.28 2.47
C THR A 16 -26.38 -46.82 2.92
N LEU A 17 -26.26 -46.52 4.21
CA LEU A 17 -26.39 -45.16 4.76
C LEU A 17 -25.08 -44.37 4.79
N THR A 18 -23.95 -45.01 4.45
CA THR A 18 -22.65 -44.34 4.25
C THR A 18 -22.41 -43.99 2.78
N GLY A 19 -23.48 -43.85 1.98
CA GLY A 19 -23.41 -43.48 0.57
C GLY A 19 -22.64 -42.17 0.37
N CYS A 20 -21.62 -42.22 -0.48
CA CYS A 20 -20.59 -41.22 -0.74
C CYS A 20 -21.13 -39.77 -0.77
N TYR A 21 -20.90 -39.02 0.31
CA TYR A 21 -21.07 -37.58 0.33
C TYR A 21 -19.93 -36.96 -0.46
N ASP A 22 -20.23 -36.34 -1.60
CA ASP A 22 -19.27 -35.64 -2.45
C ASP A 22 -19.34 -34.14 -2.13
N ASP A 23 -18.40 -33.68 -1.31
CA ASP A 23 -18.26 -32.30 -0.87
C ASP A 23 -17.22 -31.52 -1.68
N SER A 24 -16.76 -32.07 -2.81
CA SER A 24 -15.73 -31.46 -3.66
C SER A 24 -16.08 -30.04 -4.11
N ASP A 25 -17.35 -29.76 -4.41
CA ASP A 25 -17.83 -28.42 -4.77
C ASP A 25 -17.63 -27.42 -3.61
N LEU A 26 -17.95 -27.82 -2.37
CA LEU A 26 -17.77 -26.98 -1.18
C LEU A 26 -16.28 -26.71 -0.92
N TRP A 27 -15.43 -27.72 -1.07
CA TRP A 27 -13.98 -27.53 -0.96
C TRP A 27 -13.43 -26.62 -2.05
N GLY A 28 -13.97 -26.69 -3.26
CA GLY A 28 -13.63 -25.79 -4.36
C GLY A 28 -13.99 -24.32 -4.06
N GLU A 29 -15.17 -24.07 -3.50
CA GLU A 29 -15.56 -22.73 -3.05
C GLU A 29 -14.68 -22.22 -1.90
N ILE A 30 -14.32 -23.10 -0.95
CA ILE A 30 -13.40 -22.76 0.14
C ILE A 30 -12.03 -22.35 -0.39
N ASP A 31 -11.48 -23.09 -1.36
CA ASP A 31 -10.17 -22.76 -1.92
C ASP A 31 -10.23 -21.47 -2.75
N ASN A 32 -11.30 -21.25 -3.51
CA ASN A 32 -11.52 -19.97 -4.18
C ASN A 32 -11.62 -18.79 -3.20
N LEU A 33 -12.29 -18.97 -2.06
CA LEU A 33 -12.35 -17.98 -1.00
C LEU A 33 -10.97 -17.71 -0.38
N LYS A 34 -10.15 -18.75 -0.16
CA LYS A 34 -8.78 -18.58 0.32
C LYS A 34 -7.93 -17.76 -0.65
N ASP A 35 -8.04 -18.04 -1.95
CA ASP A 35 -7.31 -17.32 -2.98
C ASP A 35 -7.70 -15.83 -3.01
N GLN A 36 -9.01 -15.54 -2.92
CA GLN A 36 -9.51 -14.16 -2.84
C GLN A 36 -9.04 -13.45 -1.57
N VAL A 37 -9.03 -14.14 -0.43
CA VAL A 37 -8.52 -13.58 0.84
C VAL A 37 -7.03 -13.29 0.74
N GLN A 38 -6.25 -14.16 0.11
CA GLN A 38 -4.83 -13.94 -0.11
C GLN A 38 -4.59 -12.73 -1.02
N ALA A 39 -5.27 -12.65 -2.17
CA ALA A 39 -5.18 -11.52 -3.08
C ALA A 39 -5.54 -10.20 -2.38
N ASN A 40 -6.64 -10.19 -1.63
CA ASN A 40 -7.05 -9.01 -0.84
C ASN A 40 -6.01 -8.65 0.23
N SER A 41 -5.38 -9.63 0.87
CA SER A 41 -4.31 -9.38 1.86
C SER A 41 -3.08 -8.73 1.21
N GLU A 42 -2.70 -9.16 0.01
CA GLU A 42 -1.59 -8.57 -0.75
C GLU A 42 -1.91 -7.13 -1.20
N ASP A 43 -3.13 -6.88 -1.65
CA ASP A 43 -3.61 -5.53 -1.99
C ASP A 43 -3.60 -4.62 -0.76
N ILE A 44 -4.07 -5.08 0.40
CA ILE A 44 -4.03 -4.33 1.66
C ILE A 44 -2.59 -3.98 2.05
N ALA A 45 -1.64 -4.92 1.93
CA ALA A 45 -0.24 -4.66 2.21
C ALA A 45 0.34 -3.57 1.29
N THR A 46 0.00 -3.63 0.01
CA THR A 46 0.40 -2.63 -0.99
C THR A 46 -0.17 -1.25 -0.65
N LEU A 47 -1.47 -1.16 -0.36
CA LEU A 47 -2.13 0.07 0.05
C LEU A 47 -1.50 0.67 1.33
N SER A 48 -1.21 -0.18 2.32
CA SER A 48 -0.53 0.25 3.54
C SER A 48 0.85 0.86 3.23
N SER A 49 1.63 0.23 2.35
CA SER A 49 2.94 0.76 1.95
C SER A 49 2.84 2.10 1.22
N LEU A 50 1.81 2.29 0.38
CA LEU A 50 1.58 3.56 -0.31
C LEU A 50 1.17 4.67 0.66
N ILE A 51 0.29 4.37 1.62
CA ILE A 51 -0.11 5.31 2.67
C ILE A 51 1.11 5.72 3.51
N ASP A 52 1.96 4.77 3.89
CA ASP A 52 3.19 5.06 4.63
C ASP A 52 4.14 5.95 3.83
N ALA A 53 4.30 5.70 2.54
CA ALA A 53 5.13 6.53 1.66
C ALA A 53 4.59 7.96 1.54
N LEU A 54 3.27 8.10 1.40
CA LEU A 54 2.60 9.41 1.37
C LEU A 54 2.75 10.16 2.69
N ASN A 55 2.59 9.46 3.83
CA ASN A 55 2.76 10.06 5.15
C ASN A 55 4.21 10.44 5.45
N LYS A 56 5.20 9.71 4.90
CA LYS A 56 6.63 10.05 5.03
C LYS A 56 7.05 11.20 4.10
N GLY A 57 6.36 11.39 2.98
CA GLY A 57 6.63 12.46 2.04
C GLY A 57 6.21 13.82 2.60
N LYS A 58 7.10 14.82 2.53
CA LYS A 58 6.75 16.23 2.80
C LYS A 58 6.50 16.93 1.47
N VAL A 59 5.24 17.14 1.11
CA VAL A 59 4.85 17.91 -0.07
C VAL A 59 4.61 19.36 0.34
N ILE A 60 5.09 20.33 -0.43
CA ILE A 60 4.82 21.74 -0.19
C ILE A 60 3.34 22.01 -0.50
N THR A 61 2.57 22.42 0.51
CA THR A 61 1.14 22.75 0.40
C THR A 61 0.89 24.25 0.37
N GLY A 62 1.87 25.06 0.73
CA GLY A 62 1.79 26.49 0.55
C GLY A 62 3.11 27.21 0.82
N THR A 63 3.12 28.48 0.42
CA THR A 63 4.27 29.36 0.50
C THR A 63 3.82 30.73 0.99
N GLU A 64 4.56 31.30 1.93
CA GLU A 64 4.35 32.65 2.43
C GLU A 64 5.66 33.45 2.24
N GLN A 65 5.55 34.67 1.71
CA GLN A 65 6.69 35.56 1.61
C GLN A 65 6.94 36.22 2.97
N THR A 66 8.19 36.27 3.39
CA THR A 66 8.63 36.93 4.62
C THR A 66 9.50 38.14 4.26
N GLU A 67 9.83 38.99 5.23
CA GLU A 67 10.75 40.12 5.01
C GLU A 67 12.10 39.69 4.41
N ASN A 68 12.59 38.50 4.78
CA ASN A 68 13.94 38.02 4.45
C ASN A 68 13.96 36.70 3.67
N GLY A 69 12.88 36.36 2.94
CA GLY A 69 12.81 35.12 2.14
C GLY A 69 11.39 34.53 2.13
N TYR A 70 11.28 33.21 2.32
CA TYR A 70 10.01 32.48 2.23
C TYR A 70 9.83 31.48 3.37
N LYS A 71 8.58 31.28 3.79
CA LYS A 71 8.17 30.18 4.65
C LYS A 71 7.41 29.15 3.81
N LEU A 72 7.89 27.92 3.82
CA LEU A 72 7.24 26.77 3.19
C LEU A 72 6.39 26.04 4.23
N MET A 73 5.17 25.68 3.85
CA MET A 73 4.27 24.84 4.64
C MET A 73 4.18 23.47 3.98
N PHE A 74 4.30 22.41 4.77
CA PHE A 74 4.27 21.04 4.27
C PHE A 74 2.94 20.34 4.58
N SER A 75 2.66 19.26 3.85
CA SER A 75 1.49 18.41 4.02
C SER A 75 1.35 17.77 5.40
N ASP A 76 2.46 17.63 6.14
CA ASP A 76 2.47 17.13 7.52
C ASP A 76 2.21 18.23 8.57
N GLY A 77 1.92 19.46 8.15
CA GLY A 77 1.71 20.61 9.03
C GLY A 77 3.00 21.26 9.54
N SER A 78 4.16 20.71 9.24
CA SER A 78 5.44 21.35 9.56
C SER A 78 5.71 22.53 8.63
N SER A 79 6.64 23.41 9.04
CA SER A 79 7.08 24.54 8.21
C SER A 79 8.58 24.72 8.25
N LEU A 80 9.13 25.29 7.17
CA LEU A 80 10.55 25.61 7.01
C LEU A 80 10.70 27.03 6.49
N GLU A 81 11.58 27.81 7.10
CA GLU A 81 11.96 29.12 6.58
C GLU A 81 13.22 29.03 5.72
N ILE A 82 13.13 29.59 4.50
CA ILE A 82 14.24 29.80 3.58
C ILE A 82 14.57 31.29 3.59
N LYS A 83 15.82 31.63 3.90
CA LYS A 83 16.29 33.02 3.95
C LYS A 83 17.05 33.39 2.67
N ASN A 84 16.98 34.65 2.29
CA ASN A 84 17.75 35.21 1.20
C ASN A 84 19.26 35.12 1.52
N GLY A 85 20.06 34.83 0.50
CA GLY A 85 21.51 34.88 0.60
C GLY A 85 22.02 36.31 0.76
N ALA A 86 23.26 36.44 1.24
CA ALA A 86 23.96 37.71 1.20
C ALA A 86 24.27 38.11 -0.26
N ASN A 87 24.35 39.41 -0.53
CA ASN A 87 24.80 39.91 -1.81
C ASN A 87 26.22 39.40 -2.11
N GLY A 88 26.48 39.08 -3.38
CA GLY A 88 27.82 38.80 -3.86
C GLY A 88 28.72 40.02 -3.75
N ALA A 89 30.04 39.79 -3.76
CA ALA A 89 31.00 40.87 -3.91
C ALA A 89 30.91 41.48 -5.31
N ASP A 90 31.16 42.79 -5.40
CA ASP A 90 31.24 43.47 -6.68
C ASP A 90 32.37 42.88 -7.53
N GLY A 91 32.13 42.79 -8.84
CA GLY A 91 33.15 42.39 -9.81
C GLY A 91 34.26 43.43 -9.90
N ALA A 92 35.46 43.00 -10.28
CA ALA A 92 36.54 43.92 -10.60
C ALA A 92 36.18 44.75 -11.85
N ASP A 93 36.59 46.01 -11.87
CA ASP A 93 36.50 46.85 -13.05
C ASP A 93 37.25 46.19 -14.22
N GLY A 94 36.67 46.27 -15.42
CA GLY A 94 37.33 45.77 -16.62
C GLY A 94 38.56 46.60 -16.98
N ASP A 95 39.57 45.95 -17.57
CA ASP A 95 40.76 46.63 -18.06
C ASP A 95 40.38 47.70 -19.08
N SER A 96 40.90 48.91 -18.88
CA SER A 96 40.71 50.01 -19.82
C SER A 96 41.50 49.72 -21.11
N PHE A 97 40.77 49.51 -22.20
CA PHE A 97 41.36 49.32 -23.52
C PHE A 97 41.67 50.68 -24.15
N PHE A 98 42.94 51.08 -24.13
CA PHE A 98 43.43 52.27 -24.82
C PHE A 98 44.00 51.89 -26.20
N VAL A 99 43.40 52.41 -27.27
CA VAL A 99 44.03 52.45 -28.60
C VAL A 99 44.62 53.84 -28.79
N SER A 100 45.95 53.94 -28.84
CA SER A 100 46.61 55.17 -29.27
C SER A 100 46.68 55.18 -30.80
N ILE A 101 46.07 56.19 -31.41
CA ILE A 101 46.19 56.52 -32.85
C ILE A 101 47.22 57.63 -33.01
#